data_AF-M5S3K1-F1
#
_entry.id   AF-M5S3K1-F1
#
_cell.length_a   1.000
_cell.length_b   1.000
_cell.length_c   1.000
_cell.angle_alpha   90.00
_cell.angle_beta   90.00
_cell.angle_gamma   90.00
#
_symmetry.space_group_name_H-M   'P 1'
#
loop_
_entity.id
_entity.type
_entity.pdbx_description
1 polymer ?
#
loop_
_entity_poly.entity_id
_entity_poly.type
_entity_poly.pdbx_seq_one_letter_code
_entity_poly.pdbx_strand_id
1 'polypeptide(L)'
;MFYITLVVLFKIGALRRYFIGWGTLCALSLVACPLLDAYAAEYSGTRWFSLLSSLRLLMLLDFVPLFTIGFLLYMIKTGTGKRWQNMLGILIACGVFHSIDHGKHNPIATVLIVTLVTLCAYGKMPLLRIRPLIYISTISYALYLCHNNLGCILMYRLNHSGIPANISFLMAVAFSFSLAIIVTHRIEQPITNALRKLWTRYRTKREPDSVPAAIS
;
A
#
# COMPACT_ATOMS: atom_id res chain seq x y z
N MET A 1 5.01 -9.35 5.18
CA MET A 1 6.23 -10.01 4.65
C MET A 1 6.89 -9.21 3.51
N PHE A 2 6.13 -8.47 2.69
CA PHE A 2 6.67 -7.50 1.72
C PHE A 2 7.77 -6.56 2.27
N TYR A 3 7.61 -6.00 3.48
CA TYR A 3 8.65 -5.19 4.12
C TYR A 3 9.95 -5.95 4.40
N ILE A 4 9.88 -7.26 4.67
CA ILE A 4 11.08 -8.10 4.80
C ILE A 4 11.76 -8.23 3.44
N THR A 5 10.99 -8.42 2.36
CA THR A 5 11.52 -8.40 0.99
C THR A 5 12.24 -7.08 0.70
N LEU A 6 11.67 -5.93 1.09
CA LEU A 6 12.33 -4.63 0.95
C LEU A 6 13.63 -4.53 1.76
N VAL A 7 13.64 -5.02 3.01
CA VAL A 7 14.84 -5.03 3.85
C VAL A 7 15.93 -5.93 3.27
N VAL A 8 15.56 -7.09 2.73
CA VAL A 8 16.47 -8.00 2.04
C VAL A 8 17.03 -7.34 0.77
N LEU A 9 16.17 -6.71 -0.03
CA LEU A 9 16.55 -5.96 -1.23
C LEU A 9 17.48 -4.78 -0.90
N PHE A 10 17.27 -4.15 0.25
CA PHE A 10 18.14 -3.12 0.79
C PHE A 10 19.51 -3.67 1.21
N LYS A 11 19.54 -4.76 1.99
CA LYS A 11 20.79 -5.40 2.45
C LYS A 11 21.65 -5.93 1.30
N ILE A 12 21.03 -6.45 0.24
CA ILE A 12 21.73 -6.97 -0.94
C ILE A 12 22.20 -5.84 -1.87
N GLY A 13 21.82 -4.58 -1.60
CA GLY A 13 22.16 -3.44 -2.46
C GLY A 13 21.39 -3.43 -3.79
N ALA A 14 20.38 -4.29 -3.95
CA ALA A 14 19.52 -4.33 -5.12
C ALA A 14 18.67 -3.05 -5.26
N LEU A 15 18.45 -2.29 -4.17
CA LEU A 15 17.89 -0.93 -4.24
C LEU A 15 18.87 0.10 -4.84
N ARG A 16 20.19 -0.13 -4.74
CA ARG A 16 21.21 0.72 -5.38
C ARG A 16 21.25 0.49 -6.90
N ARG A 17 20.98 -0.74 -7.34
CA ARG A 17 20.76 -1.12 -8.75
C ARG A 17 19.27 -1.35 -9.02
N TYR A 18 18.47 -0.31 -8.78
CA TYR A 18 17.01 -0.40 -8.75
C TYR A 18 16.38 -1.04 -10.00
N PHE A 19 16.95 -0.86 -11.21
CA PHE A 19 16.48 -1.56 -12.41
C PHE A 19 16.56 -3.08 -12.30
N ILE A 20 17.65 -3.61 -11.72
CA ILE A 20 17.84 -5.04 -11.55
C ILE A 20 16.92 -5.53 -10.42
N GLY A 21 16.85 -4.82 -9.29
CA GLY A 21 16.01 -5.23 -8.16
C GLY A 21 14.52 -5.24 -8.49
N TRP A 22 14.00 -4.16 -9.08
CA TRP A 22 12.59 -4.09 -9.47
C TRP A 22 12.28 -4.90 -10.72
N GLY A 23 13.21 -4.97 -11.66
CA GLY A 23 13.07 -5.79 -12.87
C GLY A 23 12.98 -7.28 -12.57
N THR A 24 13.82 -7.81 -11.67
CA THR A 24 13.75 -9.23 -11.27
C THR A 24 12.45 -9.54 -10.53
N LEU A 25 11.97 -8.65 -9.65
CA LEU A 25 10.70 -8.83 -8.96
C LEU A 25 9.50 -8.77 -9.93
N CYS A 26 9.53 -7.87 -10.91
CA CYS A 26 8.50 -7.84 -11.96
C CYS A 26 8.55 -9.08 -12.85
N ALA A 27 9.73 -9.55 -13.24
CA ALA A 27 9.88 -10.79 -14.01
C ALA A 27 9.40 -12.01 -13.23
N LEU A 28 9.74 -12.08 -11.93
CA LEU A 28 9.26 -13.12 -11.03
C LEU A 28 7.73 -13.09 -10.92
N SER A 29 7.13 -11.91 -10.81
CA SER A 29 5.68 -11.73 -10.80
C SER A 29 5.03 -12.19 -12.12
N LEU A 30 5.62 -11.82 -13.26
CA LEU A 30 5.15 -12.22 -14.58
C LEU A 30 5.20 -13.72 -14.83
N VAL A 31 6.16 -14.44 -14.22
CA VAL A 31 6.29 -15.89 -14.38
C VAL A 31 5.51 -16.65 -13.31
N ALA A 32 5.67 -16.28 -12.05
CA ALA A 32 5.13 -17.05 -10.93
C ALA A 32 3.60 -16.97 -10.83
N CYS A 33 3.00 -15.80 -11.11
CA CYS A 33 1.55 -15.63 -10.98
C CYS A 33 0.74 -16.44 -12.00
N PRO A 34 0.97 -16.32 -13.33
CA PRO A 34 0.21 -17.10 -14.31
C PRO A 34 0.55 -18.59 -14.27
N LEU A 35 1.77 -18.96 -13.86
CA LEU A 35 2.13 -20.37 -13.67
C LEU A 35 1.36 -20.99 -12.49
N LEU A 36 1.24 -20.27 -11.37
CA LEU A 36 0.39 -20.68 -10.24
C LEU A 36 -1.08 -20.79 -10.63
N ASP A 37 -1.59 -19.87 -11.45
CA ASP A 37 -2.98 -19.88 -11.91
C ASP A 37 -3.26 -21.06 -12.86
N ALA A 38 -2.30 -21.42 -13.73
CA ALA A 38 -2.40 -22.59 -14.61
C ALA A 38 -2.45 -23.92 -13.83
N TYR A 39 -1.62 -24.06 -12.79
CA TYR A 39 -1.59 -25.26 -11.95
C TYR A 39 -2.66 -25.28 -10.85
N ALA A 40 -3.44 -24.21 -10.69
CA ALA A 40 -4.49 -24.11 -9.68
C ALA A 40 -5.61 -25.14 -9.87
N ALA A 41 -5.97 -25.44 -11.12
CA ALA A 41 -7.03 -26.39 -11.43
C ALA A 41 -6.69 -27.84 -11.05
N GLU A 42 -5.41 -28.19 -11.08
CA GLU A 42 -4.95 -29.58 -10.93
C GLU A 42 -4.43 -29.90 -9.52
N TYR A 43 -3.88 -28.90 -8.81
CA TYR A 43 -3.18 -29.11 -7.53
C TYR A 43 -3.77 -28.34 -6.33
N SER A 44 -4.96 -27.74 -6.45
CA SER A 44 -5.60 -26.93 -5.40
C SER A 44 -5.71 -27.61 -4.02
N GLY A 45 -5.77 -28.95 -3.96
CA GLY A 45 -5.83 -29.71 -2.71
C GLY A 45 -4.49 -30.00 -2.03
N THR A 46 -3.34 -29.64 -2.63
CA THR A 46 -2.01 -29.97 -2.10
C THR A 46 -1.43 -28.89 -1.20
N ARG A 47 -0.80 -29.30 -0.09
CA ARG A 47 -0.20 -28.37 0.88
C ARG A 47 0.86 -27.44 0.27
N TRP A 48 1.65 -27.93 -0.68
CA TRP A 48 2.66 -27.13 -1.36
C TRP A 48 2.03 -26.02 -2.21
N PHE A 49 0.91 -26.29 -2.89
CA PHE A 49 0.17 -25.27 -3.63
C PHE A 49 -0.42 -24.20 -2.71
N SER A 50 -0.99 -24.58 -1.57
CA SER A 50 -1.49 -23.63 -0.56
C SER A 50 -0.40 -22.76 0.06
N LEU A 51 0.80 -23.31 0.27
CA LEU A 51 1.96 -22.55 0.75
C LEU A 51 2.43 -21.54 -0.30
N LEU A 52 2.50 -21.94 -1.57
CA LEU A 52 2.98 -21.09 -2.65
C LEU A 52 2.00 -19.95 -2.98
N SER A 53 0.69 -20.23 -2.94
CA SER A 53 -0.36 -19.20 -3.08
C SER A 53 -0.40 -18.24 -1.88
N SER A 54 -0.19 -18.75 -0.66
CA SER A 54 -0.04 -17.90 0.52
C SER A 54 1.19 -17.00 0.39
N LEU A 55 2.33 -17.51 -0.09
CA LEU A 55 3.54 -16.72 -0.32
C LEU A 55 3.33 -15.63 -1.38
N ARG A 56 2.66 -15.92 -2.49
CA ARG A 56 2.25 -14.92 -3.50
C ARG A 56 1.48 -13.77 -2.85
N LEU A 57 0.49 -14.09 -2.01
CA LEU A 57 -0.32 -13.10 -1.31
C LEU A 57 0.48 -12.33 -0.25
N LEU A 58 1.28 -13.02 0.55
CA LEU A 58 2.11 -12.46 1.64
C LEU A 58 3.23 -11.54 1.15
N MET A 59 3.79 -11.86 -0.03
CA MET A 59 4.79 -11.04 -0.72
C MET A 59 4.16 -9.94 -1.59
N LEU A 60 2.83 -9.89 -1.70
CA LEU A 60 2.12 -8.96 -2.59
C LEU A 60 2.64 -9.03 -4.04
N LEU A 61 2.94 -10.23 -4.52
CA LEU A 61 3.64 -10.41 -5.79
C LEU A 61 2.83 -9.85 -6.97
N ASP A 62 1.50 -9.93 -6.90
CA ASP A 62 0.56 -9.34 -7.88
C ASP A 62 0.62 -7.80 -7.94
N PHE A 63 1.05 -7.15 -6.86
CA PHE A 63 1.10 -5.69 -6.73
C PHE A 63 2.51 -5.10 -6.92
N VAL A 64 3.53 -5.95 -7.08
CA VAL A 64 4.91 -5.54 -7.36
C VAL A 64 5.02 -4.59 -8.57
N PRO A 65 4.31 -4.82 -9.70
CA PRO A 65 4.37 -3.91 -10.83
C PRO A 65 3.88 -2.49 -10.49
N LEU A 66 2.80 -2.37 -9.71
CA LEU A 66 2.27 -1.08 -9.25
C LEU A 66 3.27 -0.37 -8.33
N PHE A 67 3.93 -1.10 -7.43
CA PHE A 67 4.98 -0.53 -6.59
C PHE A 67 6.17 -0.05 -7.42
N THR A 68 6.56 -0.81 -8.45
CA THR A 68 7.64 -0.47 -9.37
C THR A 68 7.33 0.82 -10.13
N ILE A 69 6.09 0.99 -10.61
CA ILE A 69 5.66 2.23 -11.27
C ILE A 69 5.80 3.42 -10.32
N GLY A 70 5.30 3.30 -9.08
CA GLY A 70 5.42 4.35 -8.07
C GLY A 70 6.87 4.71 -7.74
N PHE A 71 7.74 3.69 -7.59
CA PHE A 71 9.15 3.89 -7.33
C PHE A 71 9.88 4.58 -8.50
N LEU A 72 9.63 4.16 -9.74
CA LEU A 72 10.25 4.79 -10.92
C LEU A 72 9.76 6.23 -11.13
N LEU A 73 8.48 6.51 -10.85
CA LEU A 73 7.95 7.88 -10.82
C LEU A 73 8.67 8.74 -9.77
N TYR A 74 8.93 8.19 -8.58
CA TYR A 74 9.71 8.86 -7.54
C TYR A 74 11.16 9.14 -7.97
N MET A 75 11.79 8.21 -8.71
CA MET A 75 13.15 8.41 -9.26
C MET A 75 13.17 9.51 -10.32
N ILE A 76 12.15 9.58 -11.19
CA ILE A 76 12.01 10.68 -12.16
C ILE A 76 11.86 12.02 -11.42
N LYS A 77 11.04 12.07 -10.37
CA LYS A 77 10.83 13.28 -9.56
C LYS A 77 12.10 13.73 -8.83
N THR A 78 12.88 12.80 -8.31
CA THR A 78 14.13 13.07 -7.58
C THR A 78 15.32 13.28 -8.53
N GLY A 79 15.11 13.20 -9.86
CA GLY A 79 16.16 13.43 -10.86
C GLY A 79 17.24 12.34 -10.91
N THR A 80 16.97 11.15 -10.38
CA THR A 80 17.95 10.06 -10.30
C THR A 80 17.80 9.10 -11.48
N GLY A 81 18.87 8.96 -12.27
CA GLY A 81 18.90 8.11 -13.48
C GLY A 81 18.40 8.80 -14.75
N LYS A 82 18.42 8.08 -15.88
CA LYS A 82 17.97 8.61 -17.18
C LYS A 82 16.44 8.55 -17.25
N ARG A 83 15.79 9.69 -17.50
CA ARG A 83 14.31 9.81 -17.58
C ARG A 83 13.68 8.80 -18.53
N TRP A 84 14.28 8.60 -19.70
CA TRP A 84 13.80 7.64 -20.71
C TRP A 84 13.80 6.19 -20.19
N GLN A 85 14.84 5.78 -19.47
CA GLN A 85 14.92 4.44 -18.89
C GLN A 85 13.82 4.23 -17.84
N ASN A 86 13.55 5.25 -17.01
CA ASN A 86 12.50 5.17 -16.01
C ASN A 86 11.11 5.13 -16.64
N MET A 87 10.86 5.88 -17.72
CA MET A 87 9.60 5.79 -18.47
C MET A 87 9.43 4.43 -19.15
N LEU A 88 10.49 3.87 -19.73
CA LEU A 88 10.47 2.53 -20.31
C LEU A 88 10.16 1.48 -19.23
N GLY A 89 10.76 1.60 -18.05
CA GLY A 89 10.48 0.72 -16.92
C GLY A 89 9.02 0.80 -16.44
N ILE A 90 8.42 2.00 -16.43
CA ILE A 90 6.99 2.18 -16.13
C ILE A 90 6.12 1.49 -17.17
N LEU A 91 6.43 1.64 -18.46
CA LEU A 91 5.70 0.97 -19.54
C LEU A 91 5.77 -0.56 -19.42
N ILE A 92 6.95 -1.11 -19.14
CA ILE A 92 7.15 -2.55 -18.92
C ILE A 92 6.33 -3.00 -17.71
N ALA A 93 6.39 -2.29 -16.58
CA ALA A 93 5.62 -2.64 -15.39
C ALA A 93 4.10 -2.58 -15.62
N CYS A 94 3.60 -1.62 -16.40
CA CYS A 94 2.21 -1.57 -16.83
C CYS A 94 1.83 -2.80 -17.67
N GLY A 95 2.69 -3.21 -18.61
CA GLY A 95 2.48 -4.42 -19.42
C GLY A 95 2.45 -5.68 -18.55
N VAL A 96 3.40 -5.82 -17.63
CA VAL A 96 3.47 -6.93 -16.67
C VAL A 96 2.18 -7.02 -15.84
N PHE A 97 1.72 -5.89 -15.30
CA PHE A 97 0.49 -5.83 -14.53
C PHE A 97 -0.73 -6.32 -15.32
N HIS A 98 -0.87 -5.88 -16.57
CA HIS A 98 -1.98 -6.30 -17.43
C HIS A 98 -1.92 -7.79 -17.79
N SER A 99 -0.72 -8.33 -18.00
CA SER A 99 -0.52 -9.75 -18.32
C SER A 99 -0.85 -10.68 -17.15
N ILE A 100 -0.53 -10.29 -15.91
CA ILE A 100 -0.81 -11.11 -14.71
C ILE A 100 -2.32 -11.22 -14.46
N ASP A 101 -3.07 -10.17 -14.77
CA ASP A 101 -4.50 -10.09 -14.51
C ASP A 101 -5.39 -10.79 -15.56
N HIS A 102 -4.77 -11.53 -16.50
CA HIS A 102 -5.48 -12.26 -17.56
C HIS A 102 -6.55 -11.42 -18.28
N GLY A 103 -6.31 -10.12 -18.48
CA GLY A 103 -7.22 -9.22 -19.18
C GLY A 103 -8.57 -8.95 -18.48
N LYS A 104 -8.78 -9.39 -17.23
CA LYS A 104 -10.03 -9.09 -16.49
C LYS A 104 -10.13 -7.63 -16.07
N HIS A 105 -9.00 -6.95 -15.91
CA HIS A 105 -8.95 -5.54 -15.59
C HIS A 105 -8.95 -4.67 -16.84
N ASN A 106 -9.83 -3.67 -16.86
CA ASN A 106 -9.94 -2.70 -17.94
C ASN A 106 -8.63 -1.88 -18.04
N PRO A 107 -7.93 -1.88 -19.20
CA PRO A 107 -6.68 -1.12 -19.36
C PRO A 107 -6.87 0.39 -19.12
N ILE A 108 -8.08 0.91 -19.30
CA ILE A 108 -8.46 2.28 -18.98
C ILE A 108 -8.28 2.55 -17.47
N ALA A 109 -8.63 1.59 -16.61
CA ALA A 109 -8.47 1.74 -15.16
C ALA A 109 -6.99 1.83 -14.78
N THR A 110 -6.11 1.02 -15.39
CA THR A 110 -4.67 1.08 -15.16
C THR A 110 -4.09 2.43 -15.58
N VAL A 111 -4.45 2.91 -16.77
CA VAL A 111 -4.02 4.24 -17.26
C VAL A 111 -4.51 5.34 -16.32
N LEU A 112 -5.76 5.24 -15.85
CA LEU A 112 -6.34 6.21 -14.92
C LEU A 112 -5.62 6.21 -13.57
N ILE A 113 -5.31 5.04 -13.00
CA ILE A 113 -4.54 4.91 -11.75
C ILE A 113 -3.13 5.50 -11.92
N VAL A 114 -2.41 5.12 -12.98
CA VAL A 114 -1.05 5.61 -13.22
C VAL A 114 -1.06 7.13 -13.43
N THR A 115 -2.03 7.65 -14.18
CA THR A 115 -2.20 9.09 -14.40
C THR A 115 -2.50 9.82 -13.11
N LEU A 116 -3.44 9.30 -12.30
CA LEU A 116 -3.81 9.88 -11.01
C LEU A 116 -2.61 9.90 -10.05
N VAL A 117 -1.89 8.79 -9.91
CA VAL A 117 -0.68 8.70 -9.08
C VAL A 117 0.39 9.67 -9.56
N THR A 118 0.59 9.79 -10.87
CA THR A 118 1.53 10.75 -11.45
C THR A 118 1.13 12.18 -11.10
N LEU A 119 -0.14 12.56 -11.30
CA LEU A 119 -0.65 13.90 -10.99
C LEU A 119 -0.54 14.23 -9.48
N CYS A 120 -0.82 13.25 -8.61
CA CYS A 120 -0.59 13.36 -7.17
C CYS A 120 0.90 13.55 -6.84
N ALA A 121 1.79 12.80 -7.47
CA ALA A 121 3.24 12.90 -7.24
C ALA A 121 3.80 14.28 -7.62
N TYR A 122 3.28 14.91 -8.68
CA TYR A 122 3.63 16.27 -9.09
C TYR A 122 2.83 17.37 -8.36
N GLY A 123 1.94 17.00 -7.43
CA GLY A 123 1.14 17.97 -6.66
C GLY A 123 0.12 18.75 -7.50
N LYS A 124 -0.22 18.27 -8.70
CA LYS A 124 -1.12 18.96 -9.64
C LYS A 124 -2.62 18.71 -9.37
N MET A 125 -2.96 18.15 -8.21
CA MET A 125 -4.32 17.80 -7.81
C MET A 125 -4.77 18.65 -6.61
N PRO A 126 -5.05 19.95 -6.78
CA PRO A 126 -5.49 20.81 -5.69
C PRO A 126 -6.84 20.36 -5.09
N LEU A 127 -7.69 19.73 -5.90
CA LEU A 127 -8.96 19.13 -5.44
C LEU A 127 -8.76 18.05 -4.36
N LEU A 128 -7.66 17.29 -4.38
CA LEU A 128 -7.39 16.29 -3.35
C LEU A 128 -6.87 16.90 -2.05
N ARG A 129 -6.52 18.19 -2.05
CA ARG A 129 -6.00 18.90 -0.88
C ARG A 129 -7.08 19.68 -0.12
N ILE A 130 -8.35 19.48 -0.46
CA ILE A 130 -9.45 20.10 0.29
C ILE A 130 -9.50 19.54 1.72
N ARG A 131 -9.73 20.41 2.70
CA ARG A 131 -9.80 20.06 4.13
C ARG A 131 -10.68 18.84 4.46
N PRO A 132 -11.90 18.67 3.90
CA PRO A 132 -12.73 17.51 4.25
C PRO A 132 -12.11 16.19 3.78
N LEU A 133 -11.47 16.17 2.61
CA LEU A 133 -10.87 14.94 2.08
C LEU A 133 -9.63 14.53 2.89
N ILE A 134 -8.83 15.52 3.33
CA ILE A 134 -7.71 15.28 4.25
C ILE A 134 -8.23 14.74 5.60
N TYR A 135 -9.34 15.27 6.10
CA TYR A 135 -9.94 14.79 7.34
C TYR A 135 -10.44 13.34 7.22
N ILE A 136 -11.11 13.01 6.12
CA ILE A 136 -11.53 11.63 5.82
C ILE A 136 -10.31 10.69 5.72
N SER A 137 -9.24 11.14 5.07
CA SER A 137 -7.97 10.40 5.03
C SER A 137 -7.31 10.23 6.40
N THR A 138 -7.65 11.07 7.39
CA THR A 138 -7.11 10.95 8.75
C THR A 138 -7.85 9.86 9.52
N ILE A 139 -9.17 9.74 9.35
CA ILE A 139 -9.99 8.72 10.00
C ILE A 139 -10.03 7.40 9.22
N SER A 140 -9.45 7.35 8.01
CA SER A 140 -9.60 6.21 7.10
C SER A 140 -9.07 4.90 7.67
N TYR A 141 -8.02 4.95 8.49
CA TYR A 141 -7.46 3.76 9.13
C TYR A 141 -8.42 3.18 10.17
N ALA A 142 -8.93 4.00 11.09
CA ALA A 142 -9.93 3.57 12.07
C ALA A 142 -11.23 3.11 11.38
N LEU A 143 -11.65 3.81 10.33
CA LEU A 143 -12.81 3.45 9.53
C LEU A 143 -12.61 2.09 8.83
N TYR A 144 -11.43 1.85 8.25
CA TYR A 144 -11.09 0.56 7.64
C TYR A 144 -11.22 -0.58 8.64
N LEU A 145 -10.70 -0.40 9.86
CA LEU A 145 -10.75 -1.42 10.90
C LEU A 145 -12.18 -1.69 11.39
N CYS A 146 -13.01 -0.65 11.49
CA CYS A 146 -14.36 -0.73 12.04
C CYS A 146 -15.40 -1.21 11.02
N HIS A 147 -15.36 -0.69 9.78
CA HIS A 147 -16.44 -0.93 8.82
C HIS A 147 -16.57 -2.40 8.39
N ASN A 148 -15.46 -3.13 8.26
CA ASN A 148 -15.51 -4.49 7.76
C ASN A 148 -15.97 -5.46 8.86
N ASN A 149 -15.20 -5.61 9.94
CA ASN A 149 -15.50 -6.60 10.97
C ASN A 149 -16.70 -6.19 11.83
N LEU A 150 -16.68 -4.97 12.40
CA LEU A 150 -17.75 -4.53 13.31
C LEU A 150 -19.03 -4.15 12.55
N GLY A 151 -18.89 -3.54 11.37
CA GLY A 151 -20.02 -3.23 10.49
C GLY A 151 -20.79 -4.48 10.07
N CYS A 152 -20.10 -5.54 9.63
CA CYS A 152 -20.76 -6.81 9.27
C CYS A 152 -21.47 -7.47 10.45
N ILE A 153 -20.85 -7.51 11.63
CA ILE A 153 -21.48 -8.07 12.85
C ILE A 153 -22.74 -7.28 13.22
N LEU A 154 -22.67 -5.95 13.14
CA LEU A 154 -23.81 -5.09 13.43
C LEU A 154 -24.94 -5.30 12.42
N MET A 155 -24.63 -5.32 11.12
CA MET A 155 -25.61 -5.61 10.07
C MET A 155 -26.26 -6.98 10.25
N TYR A 156 -25.47 -8.01 10.57
CA TYR A 156 -25.97 -9.35 10.84
C TYR A 156 -26.96 -9.37 12.01
N ARG A 157 -26.62 -8.73 13.13
CA ARG A 157 -27.50 -8.64 14.30
C ARG A 157 -28.79 -7.86 14.01
N LEU A 158 -28.69 -6.72 13.32
CA LEU A 158 -29.86 -5.90 13.00
C LEU A 158 -30.82 -6.65 12.06
N ASN A 159 -30.27 -7.33 11.05
CA ASN A 159 -31.07 -8.15 10.12
C ASN A 159 -31.74 -9.33 10.85
N HIS A 160 -31.03 -9.98 11.79
CA HIS A 160 -31.60 -11.07 12.59
C HIS A 160 -32.71 -10.60 13.54
N SER A 161 -32.70 -9.32 13.95
CA SER A 161 -33.78 -8.68 14.71
C SER A 161 -34.97 -8.22 13.85
N GLY A 162 -34.99 -8.55 12.55
CA GLY A 162 -36.08 -8.21 11.64
C GLY A 162 -36.00 -6.81 11.02
N ILE A 163 -34.88 -6.09 11.17
CA ILE A 163 -34.69 -4.76 10.57
C ILE A 163 -34.32 -4.94 9.09
N PRO A 164 -34.99 -4.23 8.16
CA PRO A 164 -34.72 -4.36 6.73
C PRO A 164 -33.27 -3.99 6.39
N ALA A 165 -32.71 -4.70 5.40
CA ALA A 165 -31.30 -4.61 5.03
C ALA A 165 -30.80 -3.18 4.76
N ASN A 166 -31.64 -2.34 4.14
CA ASN A 166 -31.28 -0.95 3.82
C ASN A 166 -31.06 -0.10 5.09
N ILE A 167 -31.90 -0.29 6.11
CA ILE A 167 -31.78 0.43 7.39
C ILE A 167 -30.57 -0.11 8.16
N SER A 168 -30.39 -1.43 8.17
CA SER A 168 -29.22 -2.09 8.78
C SER A 168 -27.91 -1.60 8.17
N PHE A 169 -27.86 -1.40 6.85
CA PHE A 169 -26.71 -0.81 6.16
C PHE A 169 -26.47 0.64 6.58
N LEU A 170 -27.50 1.49 6.58
CA LEU A 170 -27.35 2.90 6.95
C LEU A 170 -26.88 3.04 8.41
N MET A 171 -27.42 2.22 9.31
CA MET A 171 -26.99 2.16 10.71
C MET A 171 -25.54 1.70 10.84
N ALA A 172 -25.10 0.70 10.07
CA ALA A 172 -23.73 0.22 10.10
C ALA A 172 -22.72 1.23 9.56
N VAL A 173 -23.08 1.98 8.52
CA VAL A 173 -22.28 3.10 8.02
C VAL A 173 -22.16 4.18 9.10
N ALA A 174 -23.29 4.64 9.65
CA ALA A 174 -23.29 5.67 10.68
C ALA A 174 -22.45 5.24 11.90
N PHE A 175 -22.64 4.00 12.38
CA PHE A 175 -21.88 3.44 13.49
C PHE A 175 -20.38 3.37 13.19
N SER A 176 -19.99 2.91 12.01
CA SER A 176 -18.58 2.79 11.62
C SER A 176 -17.89 4.16 11.55
N PHE A 177 -18.57 5.18 11.02
CA PHE A 177 -18.06 6.56 10.99
C PHE A 177 -17.94 7.16 12.39
N SER A 178 -18.97 7.03 13.23
CA SER A 178 -18.92 7.52 14.62
C SER A 178 -17.80 6.85 15.40
N LEU A 179 -17.64 5.54 15.28
CA LEU A 179 -16.60 4.79 15.96
C LEU A 179 -15.21 5.18 15.45
N ALA A 180 -15.04 5.32 14.12
CA ALA A 180 -13.78 5.76 13.53
C ALA A 180 -13.35 7.15 14.04
N ILE A 181 -14.28 8.10 14.11
CA ILE A 181 -14.00 9.44 14.65
C ILE A 181 -13.56 9.36 16.11
N ILE A 182 -14.24 8.58 16.94
CA ILE A 182 -13.90 8.40 18.36
C ILE A 182 -12.50 7.81 18.49
N VAL A 183 -12.21 6.70 17.80
CA VAL A 183 -10.92 6.00 17.86
C VAL A 183 -9.79 6.92 17.40
N THR A 184 -9.95 7.61 16.27
CA THR A 184 -8.90 8.48 15.75
C THR A 184 -8.58 9.64 16.70
N HIS A 185 -9.59 10.31 17.26
CA HIS A 185 -9.36 11.49 18.12
C HIS A 185 -9.00 11.13 19.56
N ARG A 186 -9.54 10.03 20.10
CA ARG A 186 -9.34 9.64 21.52
C ARG A 186 -8.21 8.66 21.73
N ILE A 187 -7.80 7.90 20.71
CA ILE A 187 -6.80 6.84 20.85
C ILE A 187 -5.60 7.15 19.97
N GLU A 188 -5.79 7.27 18.66
CA GLU A 188 -4.68 7.33 17.70
C GLU A 188 -3.88 8.63 17.81
N GLN A 189 -4.55 9.78 17.79
CA GLN A 189 -3.92 11.09 17.93
C GLN A 189 -3.14 11.26 19.24
N PRO A 190 -3.68 10.95 20.44
CA PRO A 190 -2.93 11.10 21.68
C PRO A 190 -1.74 10.15 21.77
N ILE A 191 -1.89 8.90 21.34
CA ILE A 191 -0.79 7.91 21.32
C ILE A 191 0.32 8.39 20.38
N THR A 192 -0.02 8.82 19.17
CA THR A 192 0.96 9.32 18.18
C THR A 192 1.71 10.54 18.73
N ASN A 193 1.01 11.47 19.38
CA ASN A 193 1.62 12.63 19.99
C ASN A 193 2.51 12.26 21.18
N ALA A 194 2.11 11.28 22.00
CA ALA A 194 2.92 10.76 23.09
C ALA A 194 4.21 10.09 22.59
N LEU A 195 4.10 9.20 21.59
CA LEU A 195 5.27 8.58 20.96
C LEU A 195 6.20 9.61 20.33
N ARG A 196 5.65 10.61 19.64
CA ARG A 196 6.47 11.67 19.03
C ARG A 196 7.25 12.45 20.08
N LYS A 197 6.62 12.81 21.20
CA LYS A 197 7.28 13.47 22.35
C LYS A 197 8.33 12.57 23.00
N LEU A 198 8.07 11.28 23.10
CA LEU A 198 9.01 10.32 23.67
C LEU A 198 10.25 10.17 22.75
N TRP A 199 10.03 10.00 21.46
CA TRP A 199 11.10 9.88 20.45
C TRP A 199 11.98 11.13 20.40
N THR A 200 11.39 12.34 20.42
CA THR A 200 12.18 13.57 20.45
C THR A 200 13.05 13.63 21.71
N ARG A 201 12.50 13.32 22.89
CA ARG A 201 13.27 13.25 24.15
C ARG A 201 14.41 12.22 24.10
N TYR A 202 14.19 11.04 23.54
CA TYR A 202 15.25 10.04 23.38
C TYR A 202 16.35 10.50 22.41
N ARG A 203 15.99 11.18 21.31
CA ARG A 203 16.97 11.69 20.34
C ARG A 203 17.84 12.79 20.96
N THR A 204 17.24 13.76 21.65
CA THR A 204 18.00 14.84 22.30
C THR A 204 18.92 14.32 23.41
N LYS A 205 18.53 13.23 24.10
CA LYS A 205 19.37 12.58 25.12
C LYS A 205 20.55 11.80 24.55
N ARG A 206 20.56 11.49 23.25
CA ARG A 206 21.66 10.80 22.53
C ARG A 206 22.64 11.76 21.84
N GLU A 207 22.35 13.06 21.80
CA GLU A 207 23.27 14.12 21.36
C GLU A 207 23.87 14.92 22.54
N PRO A 208 24.57 14.28 23.48
CA PRO A 208 25.75 14.88 24.09
C PRO A 208 27.00 14.14 23.62
N ASP A 209 28.02 14.88 23.19
CA ASP A 209 29.42 14.44 22.99
C ASP A 209 29.87 13.89 21.62
N SER A 210 29.62 14.59 20.51
CA SER A 210 30.57 14.53 19.37
C SER A 210 30.43 15.65 18.33
N VAL A 211 30.75 16.90 18.70
CA VAL A 211 31.61 17.78 17.88
C VAL A 211 32.25 18.82 18.83
N PRO A 212 33.47 18.61 19.36
CA PRO A 212 34.29 19.76 19.74
C PRO A 212 34.56 20.54 18.45
N ALA A 213 34.17 21.81 18.44
CA ALA A 213 34.59 22.76 17.43
C ALA A 213 36.12 22.73 17.37
N ALA A 214 36.67 22.09 16.34
CA ALA A 214 38.08 22.15 16.04
C ALA A 214 38.39 23.59 15.61
N ILE A 215 39.18 24.23 16.46
CA ILE A 215 39.86 25.50 16.27
C ILE A 215 40.87 25.35 15.12
N SER A 216 40.79 26.23 14.11
CA SER A 216 41.91 27.03 13.56
C SER A 216 41.40 27.89 12.41
#